data_AF-A0A8H5RV25-F1
#
_entry.id   AF-A0A8H5RV25-F1
#
_cell.length_a   1.000
_cell.length_b   1.000
_cell.length_c   1.000
_cell.angle_alpha   90.00
_cell.angle_beta   90.00
_cell.angle_gamma   90.00
#
_symmetry.space_group_name_H-M   'P 1'
#
loop_
_entity.id
_entity.type
_entity.pdbx_description
1 polymer ?
#
loop_
_entity_poly.entity_id
_entity_poly.type
_entity_poly.pdbx_seq_one_letter_code
_entity_poly.pdbx_strand_id
1 'polypeptide(L)'
;MILNSLGDATFFDGLKLYLRRHQFQCTESDDLWRAWEGNHDMFYLTWLAGGTAHGAIELWEWTKQNWERVEKEVPVDIASTFLGPALEGLHTKDQIEEVRGFFARCDTKSYQMVLYQNLEGMENRRWWAERDLSNVCSWLEAHGYL
;
A
#
# COMPACT_ATOMS: atom_id res chain seq x y z
N MET A 1 -8.27 14.35 14.31
CA MET A 1 -8.46 13.35 13.23
C MET A 1 -8.52 11.98 13.87
N ILE A 2 -9.47 11.14 13.45
CA ILE A 2 -9.85 9.85 14.08
C ILE A 2 -8.67 8.86 14.18
N LEU A 3 -7.58 9.11 13.42
CA LEU A 3 -6.30 8.41 13.44
C LEU A 3 -5.57 8.38 14.80
N ASN A 4 -5.74 9.39 15.68
CA ASN A 4 -5.01 9.42 16.95
C ASN A 4 -5.70 8.66 18.10
N SER A 5 -6.89 8.10 17.88
CA SER A 5 -7.72 7.52 18.95
C SER A 5 -8.02 6.03 18.79
N LEU A 6 -7.71 5.43 17.64
CA LEU A 6 -7.89 4.02 17.35
C LEU A 6 -6.54 3.52 16.83
N GLY A 7 -5.83 2.71 17.61
CA GLY A 7 -4.56 2.13 17.16
C GLY A 7 -4.71 1.45 15.80
N ASP A 8 -3.67 1.48 14.98
CA ASP A 8 -3.68 1.08 13.57
C ASP A 8 -4.46 -0.22 13.32
N ALA A 9 -4.26 -1.24 14.16
CA ALA A 9 -4.98 -2.52 14.07
C ALA A 9 -6.51 -2.38 14.13
N THR A 10 -7.06 -1.56 15.03
CA THR A 10 -8.51 -1.36 15.16
C THR A 10 -9.08 -0.52 14.01
N PHE A 11 -8.28 0.39 13.45
CA PHE A 11 -8.66 1.11 12.23
C PHE A 11 -8.71 0.16 11.03
N PHE A 12 -7.70 -0.70 10.85
CA PHE A 12 -7.68 -1.69 9.76
C PHE A 12 -8.71 -2.79 9.93
N ASP A 13 -8.96 -3.24 11.16
CA ASP A 13 -10.08 -4.14 11.44
C ASP A 13 -11.41 -3.43 11.17
N GLY A 14 -11.54 -2.15 11.52
CA GLY A 14 -12.68 -1.31 11.21
C GLY A 14 -12.85 -1.10 9.70
N LEU A 15 -11.76 -0.97 8.95
CA LEU A 15 -11.74 -0.85 7.49
C LEU A 15 -12.11 -2.18 6.84
N LYS A 16 -11.51 -3.30 7.28
CA LYS A 16 -11.86 -4.67 6.88
C LYS A 16 -13.32 -4.97 7.20
N LEU A 17 -13.84 -4.48 8.32
CA LEU A 17 -15.23 -4.64 8.74
C LEU A 17 -16.17 -3.70 8.00
N TYR A 18 -15.75 -2.48 7.68
CA TYR A 18 -16.49 -1.51 6.85
C TYR A 18 -16.61 -2.03 5.42
N LEU A 19 -15.48 -2.43 4.83
CA LEU A 19 -15.42 -3.12 3.55
C LEU A 19 -16.30 -4.37 3.59
N ARG A 20 -16.21 -5.24 4.61
CA ARG A 20 -17.13 -6.39 4.77
C ARG A 20 -18.61 -5.98 4.89
N ARG A 21 -18.93 -5.02 5.74
CA ARG A 21 -20.30 -4.64 6.08
C ARG A 21 -21.01 -3.93 4.94
N HIS A 22 -20.27 -3.18 4.12
CA HIS A 22 -20.75 -2.57 2.88
C HIS A 22 -20.52 -3.47 1.64
N GLN A 23 -19.76 -4.57 1.75
CA GLN A 23 -19.65 -5.67 0.76
C GLN A 23 -20.91 -6.55 0.71
N PHE A 24 -21.72 -6.63 1.78
CA PHE A 24 -22.86 -7.55 1.85
C PHE A 24 -24.16 -7.08 1.17
N GLN A 25 -24.11 -6.23 0.13
CA GLN A 25 -25.28 -6.05 -0.72
C GLN A 25 -25.31 -6.92 -1.99
N CYS A 26 -24.25 -7.66 -2.32
CA CYS A 26 -24.32 -8.93 -3.05
C CYS A 26 -22.94 -9.61 -3.00
N THR A 27 -22.94 -10.92 -3.18
CA THR A 27 -21.75 -11.78 -3.08
C THR A 27 -21.22 -12.08 -4.48
N GLU A 28 -20.08 -11.51 -4.85
CA GLU A 28 -19.01 -12.09 -5.68
C GLU A 28 -17.90 -11.04 -5.93
N SER A 29 -16.74 -11.47 -6.43
CA SER A 29 -15.56 -10.64 -6.70
C SER A 29 -15.91 -9.31 -7.41
N ASP A 30 -16.92 -9.32 -8.30
CA ASP A 30 -17.46 -8.18 -9.09
C ASP A 30 -17.94 -6.97 -8.29
N ASP A 31 -18.38 -7.13 -7.04
CA ASP A 31 -18.99 -6.03 -6.31
C ASP A 31 -17.95 -5.05 -5.72
N LEU A 32 -16.71 -5.49 -5.49
CA LEU A 32 -15.62 -4.59 -5.10
C LEU A 32 -15.25 -3.63 -6.23
N TRP A 33 -15.39 -4.05 -7.49
CA TRP A 33 -15.20 -3.16 -8.63
C TRP A 33 -16.35 -2.20 -8.89
N ARG A 34 -17.59 -2.65 -8.67
CA ARG A 34 -18.75 -1.76 -8.74
C ARG A 34 -18.72 -0.66 -7.68
N ALA A 35 -18.20 -0.96 -6.49
CA ALA A 35 -17.95 0.06 -5.47
C ALA A 35 -16.83 1.04 -5.87
N TRP A 36 -15.89 0.59 -6.72
CA TRP A 36 -14.72 1.36 -7.14
C TRP A 36 -15.01 2.30 -8.31
N GLU A 37 -15.80 1.86 -9.31
CA GLU A 37 -16.27 2.71 -10.40
C GLU A 37 -17.10 3.92 -9.92
N GLY A 38 -17.65 3.86 -8.70
CA GLY A 38 -18.56 4.88 -8.19
C GLY A 38 -18.04 5.79 -7.07
N ASN A 39 -16.84 5.57 -6.50
CA ASN A 39 -16.60 6.10 -5.15
C ASN A 39 -15.20 6.69 -4.89
N HIS A 40 -15.14 8.02 -4.79
CA HIS A 40 -13.96 8.80 -4.36
C HIS A 40 -13.47 8.40 -2.96
N ASP A 41 -14.36 7.89 -2.10
CA ASP A 41 -14.01 7.44 -0.75
C ASP A 41 -13.03 6.27 -0.77
N MET A 42 -13.08 5.41 -1.79
CA MET A 42 -12.19 4.26 -1.85
C MET A 42 -10.75 4.66 -2.18
N PHE A 43 -10.54 5.68 -3.01
CA PHE A 43 -9.22 6.28 -3.23
C PHE A 43 -8.63 6.82 -1.91
N TYR A 44 -9.47 7.50 -1.11
CA TYR A 44 -9.07 8.04 0.18
C TYR A 44 -8.72 6.92 1.18
N LEU A 45 -9.47 5.83 1.19
CA LEU A 45 -9.19 4.66 2.04
C LEU A 45 -7.91 3.92 1.62
N THR A 46 -7.65 3.78 0.32
CA THR A 46 -6.41 3.21 -0.21
C THR A 46 -5.21 4.08 0.17
N TRP A 47 -5.33 5.40 0.04
CA TRP A 47 -4.30 6.35 0.46
C TRP A 47 -4.05 6.31 1.97
N LEU A 48 -5.10 6.31 2.79
CA LEU A 48 -4.99 6.20 4.24
C LEU A 48 -4.34 4.88 4.67
N ALA A 49 -4.67 3.77 3.99
CA ALA A 49 -4.09 2.47 4.28
C ALA A 49 -2.58 2.45 3.98
N GLY A 50 -2.17 3.00 2.83
CA GLY A 50 -0.77 3.12 2.43
C GLY A 50 0.08 3.99 3.38
N GLY A 51 -0.55 4.90 4.12
CA GLY A 51 0.12 5.75 5.12
C GLY A 51 0.62 5.03 6.37
N THR A 52 0.29 3.76 6.57
CA THR A 52 0.78 2.95 7.70
C THR A 52 1.50 1.69 7.20
N ALA A 53 2.45 1.17 7.98
CA ALA A 53 3.18 -0.05 7.61
C ALA A 53 2.25 -1.27 7.46
N HIS A 54 1.32 -1.47 8.40
CA HIS A 54 0.40 -2.61 8.35
C HIS A 54 -0.59 -2.49 7.18
N GLY A 55 -1.17 -1.32 6.97
CA GLY A 55 -2.11 -1.08 5.88
C GLY A 55 -1.48 -1.22 4.50
N ALA A 56 -0.24 -0.77 4.33
CA ALA A 56 0.49 -0.94 3.08
C ALA A 56 0.77 -2.41 2.76
N ILE A 57 1.15 -3.21 3.77
CA ILE A 57 1.35 -4.66 3.59
C ILE A 57 0.05 -5.35 3.16
N GLU A 58 -1.05 -5.09 3.87
CA GLU A 58 -2.35 -5.70 3.55
C GLU A 58 -2.86 -5.27 2.16
N LEU A 59 -2.67 -4.00 1.79
CA LEU A 59 -3.02 -3.47 0.48
C LEU A 59 -2.19 -4.10 -0.63
N TRP A 60 -0.89 -4.31 -0.40
CA TRP A 60 0.00 -5.00 -1.33
C TRP A 60 -0.38 -6.47 -1.51
N GLU A 61 -0.68 -7.19 -0.43
CA GLU A 61 -1.16 -8.58 -0.51
C GLU A 61 -2.44 -8.71 -1.32
N TRP A 62 -3.41 -7.82 -1.08
CA TRP A 62 -4.63 -7.77 -1.87
C TRP A 62 -4.34 -7.47 -3.34
N THR A 63 -3.44 -6.52 -3.61
CA THR A 63 -3.04 -6.13 -4.97
C THR A 63 -2.47 -7.32 -5.73
N LYS A 64 -1.54 -8.08 -5.13
CA LYS A 64 -0.96 -9.30 -5.74
C LYS A 64 -2.03 -10.32 -6.10
N GLN A 65 -2.99 -10.58 -5.21
CA GLN A 65 -4.04 -11.58 -5.41
C GLN A 65 -5.03 -11.20 -6.51
N ASN A 66 -5.20 -9.90 -6.77
CA ASN A 66 -6.22 -9.39 -7.69
C ASN A 66 -5.64 -8.71 -8.94
N TRP A 67 -4.32 -8.76 -9.14
CA TRP A 67 -3.62 -7.96 -10.14
C TRP A 67 -4.10 -8.16 -11.57
N GLU A 68 -4.35 -9.41 -11.99
CA GLU A 68 -4.87 -9.71 -13.34
C GLU A 68 -6.20 -8.99 -13.61
N ARG A 69 -7.02 -8.91 -12.58
CA ARG A 69 -8.31 -8.23 -12.63
C ARG A 69 -8.17 -6.72 -12.60
N VAL A 70 -7.18 -6.22 -11.83
CA VAL A 70 -6.78 -4.80 -11.79
C VAL A 70 -6.29 -4.33 -13.14
N GLU A 71 -5.42 -5.07 -13.82
CA GLU A 71 -4.98 -4.71 -15.17
C GLU A 71 -6.11 -4.72 -16.20
N LYS A 72 -7.08 -5.61 -16.04
CA LYS A 72 -8.15 -5.80 -17.04
C LYS A 72 -9.33 -4.85 -16.89
N GLU A 73 -9.72 -4.54 -15.66
CA GLU A 73 -11.01 -3.91 -15.37
C GLU A 73 -10.90 -2.48 -14.88
N VAL A 74 -9.70 -2.00 -14.51
CA VAL A 74 -9.52 -0.62 -14.06
C VAL A 74 -9.63 0.34 -15.26
N PRO A 75 -10.65 1.23 -15.29
CA PRO A 75 -10.86 2.15 -16.42
C PRO A 75 -9.98 3.42 -16.35
N VAL A 76 -9.27 3.64 -15.24
CA VAL A 76 -8.43 4.82 -14.93
C VAL A 76 -6.95 4.43 -14.89
N ASP A 77 -6.03 5.40 -14.86
CA ASP A 77 -4.61 5.15 -14.65
C ASP A 77 -4.34 4.31 -13.38
N ILE A 78 -4.08 3.02 -13.58
CA ILE A 78 -3.72 2.02 -12.56
C ILE A 78 -2.54 2.47 -11.69
N ALA A 79 -1.67 3.31 -12.26
CA ALA A 79 -0.46 3.78 -11.65
C ALA A 79 -0.75 4.76 -10.50
N SER A 80 -1.65 5.72 -10.74
CA SER A 80 -2.05 6.72 -9.75
C SER A 80 -3.09 6.19 -8.75
N THR A 81 -3.88 5.19 -9.12
CA THR A 81 -4.99 4.72 -8.28
C THR A 81 -4.60 3.59 -7.31
N PHE A 82 -3.67 2.71 -7.70
CA PHE A 82 -3.29 1.54 -6.92
C PHE A 82 -1.80 1.48 -6.60
N LEU A 83 -0.98 1.52 -7.64
CA LEU A 83 0.46 1.24 -7.54
C LEU A 83 1.19 2.21 -6.62
N GLY A 84 0.93 3.52 -6.74
CA GLY A 84 1.55 4.52 -5.85
C GLY A 84 1.27 4.25 -4.37
N PRO A 85 0.01 4.33 -3.91
CA PRO A 85 -0.34 4.14 -2.50
C PRO A 85 0.06 2.77 -1.94
N ALA A 86 -0.07 1.69 -2.73
CA ALA A 86 0.26 0.34 -2.28
C ALA A 86 1.77 0.16 -2.04
N LEU A 87 2.60 0.82 -2.86
CA LEU A 87 4.06 0.74 -2.74
C LEU A 87 4.65 1.80 -1.81
N GLU A 88 3.92 2.89 -1.54
CA GLU A 88 4.42 4.02 -0.75
C GLU A 88 4.79 3.62 0.68
N GLY A 89 4.00 2.75 1.32
CA GLY A 89 4.27 2.30 2.69
C GLY A 89 5.25 1.14 2.81
N LEU A 90 5.74 0.58 1.69
CA LEU A 90 6.70 -0.52 1.68
C LEU A 90 8.14 0.03 1.65
N HIS A 91 9.02 -0.51 2.49
CA HIS A 91 10.36 0.05 2.70
C HIS A 91 11.42 -0.96 3.14
N THR A 92 11.09 -2.25 3.31
CA THR A 92 12.10 -3.28 3.62
C THR A 92 12.75 -3.83 2.36
N LYS A 93 13.95 -4.40 2.51
CA LYS A 93 14.67 -5.03 1.39
C LYS A 93 13.84 -6.16 0.75
N ASP A 94 13.25 -7.02 1.58
CA ASP A 94 12.44 -8.14 1.12
C ASP A 94 11.21 -7.67 0.33
N GLN A 95 10.56 -6.59 0.76
CA GLN A 95 9.44 -5.99 0.04
C GLN A 95 9.86 -5.45 -1.32
N ILE A 96 11.02 -4.78 -1.41
CA ILE A 96 11.53 -4.27 -2.68
C ILE A 96 11.83 -5.42 -3.66
N GLU A 97 12.48 -6.48 -3.19
CA GLU A 97 12.78 -7.65 -4.00
C GLU A 97 11.51 -8.37 -4.46
N GLU A 98 10.51 -8.47 -3.59
CA GLU A 98 9.21 -9.05 -3.90
C GLU A 98 8.48 -8.25 -5.00
N VAL A 99 8.41 -6.92 -4.87
CA VAL A 99 7.78 -6.05 -5.88
C VAL A 99 8.47 -6.19 -7.23
N ARG A 100 9.82 -6.21 -7.27
CA ARG A 100 10.58 -6.46 -8.51
C ARG A 100 10.26 -7.84 -9.09
N GLY A 101 10.23 -8.88 -8.25
CA GLY A 101 9.96 -10.25 -8.67
C GLY A 101 8.56 -10.45 -9.21
N PHE A 102 7.57 -9.77 -8.62
CA PHE A 102 6.18 -9.79 -9.05
C PHE A 102 6.05 -9.16 -10.45
N PHE A 103 6.51 -7.91 -10.62
CA PHE A 103 6.36 -7.18 -11.87
C PHE A 103 7.28 -7.63 -13.00
N ALA A 104 8.35 -8.39 -12.72
CA ALA A 104 9.19 -9.00 -13.76
C ALA A 104 8.40 -9.98 -14.67
N ARG A 105 7.24 -10.44 -14.21
CA ARG A 105 6.36 -11.38 -14.95
C ARG A 105 5.15 -10.69 -15.62
N CYS A 106 4.96 -9.39 -15.40
CA CYS A 106 3.81 -8.62 -15.87
C CYS A 106 4.17 -7.77 -17.10
N ASP A 107 3.18 -7.40 -17.94
CA ASP A 107 3.39 -6.40 -19.00
C ASP A 107 3.27 -4.99 -18.44
N THR A 108 4.39 -4.44 -17.99
CA THR A 108 4.40 -3.16 -17.27
C THR A 108 4.41 -1.94 -18.17
N LYS A 109 4.32 -2.05 -19.50
CA LYS A 109 4.55 -0.93 -20.43
C LYS A 109 3.71 0.31 -20.14
N SER A 110 2.47 0.13 -19.69
CA SER A 110 1.52 1.22 -19.41
C SER A 110 1.86 2.01 -18.14
N TYR A 111 2.54 1.41 -17.16
CA TYR A 111 2.83 2.01 -15.84
C TYR A 111 4.30 1.90 -15.43
N GLN A 112 5.19 1.55 -16.36
CA GLN A 112 6.61 1.26 -16.11
C GLN A 112 7.32 2.43 -15.41
N MET A 113 7.05 3.65 -15.83
CA MET A 113 7.66 4.85 -15.24
C MET A 113 7.30 4.99 -13.75
N VAL A 114 6.03 4.79 -13.41
CA VAL A 114 5.54 4.92 -12.04
C VAL A 114 6.09 3.78 -11.18
N LEU A 115 6.17 2.56 -11.71
CA LEU A 115 6.81 1.45 -11.03
C LEU A 115 8.28 1.74 -10.70
N TYR A 116 9.05 2.28 -11.66
CA TYR A 116 10.44 2.65 -11.42
C TYR A 116 10.59 3.75 -10.38
N GLN A 117 9.79 4.81 -10.45
CA GLN A 117 9.81 5.91 -9.49
C GLN A 117 9.49 5.42 -8.07
N ASN A 118 8.50 4.54 -7.92
CA ASN A 118 8.17 3.97 -6.61
C ASN A 118 9.30 3.07 -6.10
N LEU A 119 9.85 2.19 -6.93
CA LEU A 119 10.99 1.34 -6.54
C LEU A 119 12.22 2.17 -6.14
N GLU A 120 12.52 3.25 -6.87
CA GLU A 120 13.57 4.19 -6.50
C GLU A 120 13.27 4.88 -5.16
N GLY A 121 12.02 5.33 -4.94
CA GLY A 121 11.57 5.89 -3.68
C GLY A 121 11.70 4.91 -2.50
N MET A 122 11.37 3.63 -2.70
CA MET A 122 11.55 2.58 -1.70
C MET A 122 13.02 2.37 -1.37
N GLU A 123 13.90 2.28 -2.37
CA GLU A 123 15.36 2.15 -2.18
C GLU A 123 15.95 3.35 -1.44
N ASN A 124 15.55 4.56 -1.82
CA ASN A 124 15.98 5.78 -1.15
C ASN A 124 15.56 5.77 0.32
N ARG A 125 14.30 5.49 0.63
CA ARG A 125 13.81 5.39 2.01
C ARG A 125 14.55 4.33 2.81
N ARG A 126 14.82 3.15 2.23
CA ARG A 126 15.62 2.09 2.87
C ARG A 126 17.03 2.59 3.18
N TRP A 127 17.70 3.21 2.21
CA TRP A 127 19.05 3.73 2.40
C TRP A 127 19.13 4.82 3.47
N TRP A 128 18.16 5.74 3.49
CA TRP A 128 18.05 6.75 4.55
C TRP A 128 17.81 6.11 5.91
N ALA A 129 16.92 5.11 5.99
CA ALA A 129 16.67 4.37 7.22
C ALA A 129 17.94 3.66 7.72
N GLU A 130 18.65 2.91 6.87
CA GLU A 130 19.89 2.21 7.23
C GLU A 130 20.99 3.16 7.71
N ARG A 131 21.18 4.29 7.02
CA ARG A 131 22.21 5.28 7.37
C ARG A 131 21.88 6.01 8.67
N ASP A 132 20.64 6.47 8.82
CA ASP A 132 20.26 7.35 9.93
C ASP A 132 19.89 6.55 11.18
N LEU A 133 19.48 5.27 11.07
CA LEU A 133 19.23 4.41 12.24
C LEU A 133 20.43 4.40 13.17
N SER A 134 21.63 4.23 12.63
CA SER A 134 22.85 4.15 13.45
C SER A 134 23.09 5.44 14.23
N ASN A 135 22.82 6.59 13.61
CA ASN A 135 23.00 7.89 14.23
C ASN A 135 21.91 8.16 15.29
N VAL A 136 20.66 7.79 15.00
CA VAL A 136 19.53 7.94 15.92
C VAL A 136 19.67 7.00 17.11
N CYS A 137 20.01 5.73 16.90
CA CYS A 137 20.29 4.77 17.98
C CYS A 137 21.42 5.27 18.88
N SER A 138 22.55 5.70 18.30
CA SER A 138 23.66 6.25 19.08
C SER A 138 23.25 7.48 19.89
N TRP A 139 22.41 8.35 19.33
CA TRP A 139 21.90 9.53 20.05
C TRP A 139 20.95 9.14 21.17
N LEU A 140 20.05 8.19 20.94
CA LEU A 140 19.08 7.72 21.93
C LEU A 140 19.78 7.00 23.11
N GLU A 141 20.75 6.13 22.82
CA GLU A 141 21.59 5.47 23.83
C GLU A 141 22.37 6.50 24.67
N ALA A 142 22.98 7.50 24.02
CA ALA A 142 23.72 8.56 24.71
C ALA A 142 22.86 9.41 25.65
N HIS A 143 21.55 9.47 25.43
CA HIS A 143 20.60 10.23 26.25
C HIS A 143 19.71 9.33 27.14
N GLY A 144 19.94 8.02 27.15
CA GLY A 144 19.23 7.06 28.01
C GLY A 144 17.78 6.81 27.63
N TYR A 145 17.41 7.03 26.36
CA TYR A 145 16.08 6.68 25.84
C TYR A 145 16.00 5.25 25.29
N LEU A 146 17.15 4.61 25.07
CA LEU A 146 17.38 3.20 24.74
C LEU A 146 18.39 2.64 25.74
#